data_AF-A0A1Q7CLF9-F1
#
_entry.id   AF-A0A1Q7CLF9-F1
#
_cell.length_a   1.000
_cell.length_b   1.000
_cell.length_c   1.000
_cell.angle_alpha   90.00
_cell.angle_beta   90.00
_cell.angle_gamma   90.00
#
_symmetry.space_group_name_H-M   'P 1'
#
loop_
_entity.id
_entity.type
_entity.pdbx_description
1 polymer ?
#
loop_
_entity_poly.entity_id
_entity_poly.type
_entity_poly.pdbx_seq_one_letter_code
_entity_poly.pdbx_strand_id
1 'polypeptide(L)'
;MLDVLWPNRDMLFRPRYARIGCFGLPYLWIFELFAPVFELAGTVTIVLAASLGVLSREFFLQFLIFGYAFATVISIGSVLQEEITYKRYNDWQDVARLVSYCFLEHFPYRQMHMVWRLQGLWQYFRGGFAWKSPKRKGIQSAQAP
;
A
#
# COMPACT_ATOMS: atom_id res chain seq x y z
N MET A 1 12.52 -0.65 -0.93
CA MET A 1 11.96 0.55 -0.23
C MET A 1 12.91 1.04 0.84
N LEU A 2 13.29 0.19 1.80
CA LEU A 2 14.39 0.49 2.73
C LEU A 2 15.72 0.79 2.03
N ASP A 3 15.95 0.20 0.86
CA ASP A 3 17.12 0.47 -0.01
C ASP A 3 17.21 1.93 -0.45
N VAL A 4 16.09 2.65 -0.51
CA VAL A 4 16.03 4.07 -0.89
C VAL A 4 16.10 4.95 0.36
N LEU A 5 15.49 4.52 1.45
CA LEU A 5 15.45 5.27 2.72
C LEU A 5 16.79 5.24 3.47
N TRP A 6 17.51 4.13 3.43
CA TRP A 6 18.73 3.92 4.20
C TRP A 6 19.94 4.73 3.69
N PRO A 7 20.22 4.81 2.38
CA PRO A 7 21.28 5.68 1.85
C PRO A 7 20.95 7.16 1.99
N ASN A 8 19.66 7.51 1.92
CA ASN A 8 19.19 8.89 2.05
C ASN A 8 18.89 9.29 3.52
N ARG A 9 19.29 8.47 4.50
CA ARG A 9 19.09 8.78 5.93
C ARG A 9 19.74 10.11 6.32
N ASP A 10 20.82 10.47 5.64
CA ASP A 10 21.53 11.72 5.90
C ASP A 10 20.69 12.95 5.54
N MET A 11 19.61 12.80 4.78
CA MET A 11 18.70 13.90 4.44
C MET A 11 17.64 14.15 5.52
N LEU A 12 17.50 13.27 6.52
CA LEU A 12 16.55 13.46 7.63
C LEU A 12 16.84 14.76 8.38
N PHE A 13 15.80 15.59 8.50
CA PHE A 13 15.84 16.87 9.24
C PHE A 13 16.89 17.87 8.74
N ARG A 14 17.41 17.70 7.52
CA ARG A 14 18.34 18.66 6.93
C ARG A 14 17.57 19.77 6.19
N PRO A 15 17.66 21.04 6.64
CA PRO A 15 16.94 22.15 6.02
C PRO A 15 17.40 22.44 4.59
N ARG A 16 18.61 21.98 4.22
CA ARG A 16 19.17 22.07 2.85
C ARG A 16 18.28 21.42 1.79
N TYR A 17 17.44 20.46 2.18
CA TYR A 17 16.52 19.76 1.27
C TYR A 17 15.06 20.22 1.41
N ALA A 18 14.85 21.41 2.00
CA ALA A 18 13.56 22.06 2.15
C ALA A 18 12.47 21.13 2.73
N ARG A 19 11.24 21.22 2.23
CA ARG A 19 10.09 20.45 2.73
C ARG A 19 10.27 18.94 2.59
N ILE A 20 11.05 18.48 1.61
CA ILE A 20 11.29 17.06 1.36
C ILE A 20 12.16 16.47 2.46
N GLY A 21 13.28 17.09 2.81
CA GLY A 21 14.16 16.60 3.88
C GLY A 21 13.61 16.80 5.30
N CYS A 22 12.85 17.88 5.51
CA CYS A 22 12.35 18.23 6.84
C CYS A 22 11.03 17.52 7.21
N PHE A 23 10.17 17.21 6.23
CA PHE A 23 8.85 16.61 6.48
C PHE A 23 8.58 15.35 5.64
N GLY A 24 8.88 15.37 4.34
CA GLY A 24 8.60 14.23 3.47
C GLY A 24 9.37 12.96 3.86
N LEU A 25 10.67 13.09 4.10
CA LEU A 25 11.56 11.97 4.43
C LEU A 25 11.30 11.39 5.83
N PRO A 26 11.11 12.20 6.89
CA PRO A 26 10.68 11.70 8.20
C PRO A 26 9.30 11.03 8.17
N TYR A 27 8.34 11.60 7.41
CA TYR A 27 7.02 11.00 7.24
C TYR A 27 7.12 9.62 6.59
N LEU A 28 7.88 9.51 5.49
CA LEU A 28 8.14 8.23 4.83
C LEU A 28 8.83 7.25 5.78
N TRP A 29 9.83 7.67 6.55
CA TRP A 29 10.49 6.78 7.51
C TRP A 29 9.53 6.23 8.56
N ILE A 30 8.67 7.08 9.13
CA ILE A 30 7.72 6.64 10.17
C ILE A 30 6.62 5.79 9.53
N PHE A 31 5.86 6.33 8.58
CA PHE A 31 4.70 5.61 8.05
C PHE A 31 5.09 4.38 7.25
N GLU A 32 6.18 4.40 6.48
CA GLU A 32 6.59 3.26 5.66
C GLU A 32 7.19 2.12 6.49
N LEU A 33 7.93 2.41 7.59
CA LEU A 33 8.39 1.34 8.49
C LEU A 33 7.29 0.86 9.43
N PHE A 34 6.47 1.75 9.98
CA PHE A 34 5.46 1.38 10.96
C PHE A 34 4.25 0.70 10.31
N ALA A 35 3.92 0.99 9.05
CA ALA A 35 2.81 0.34 8.35
C ALA A 35 2.87 -1.21 8.40
N PRO A 36 3.97 -1.89 7.99
CA PRO A 36 4.04 -3.34 8.08
C PRO A 36 4.04 -3.87 9.53
N VAL A 37 4.55 -3.09 10.50
CA VAL A 37 4.51 -3.46 11.91
C VAL A 37 3.08 -3.45 12.45
N PHE A 38 2.30 -2.41 12.13
CA PHE A 38 0.89 -2.32 12.50
C PHE A 38 0.04 -3.39 11.79
N GLU A 39 0.32 -3.70 10.52
CA GLU A 39 -0.37 -4.79 9.82
C GLU A 39 -0.09 -6.14 10.48
N LEU A 40 1.17 -6.47 10.77
CA LEU A 40 1.53 -7.69 11.49
C LEU A 40 0.90 -7.76 12.88
N ALA A 41 0.97 -6.67 13.65
CA ALA A 41 0.36 -6.60 14.97
C ALA A 41 -1.16 -6.81 14.91
N GLY A 42 -1.84 -6.22 13.93
CA GLY A 42 -3.27 -6.42 13.68
C GLY A 42 -3.60 -7.89 13.35
N THR A 43 -2.86 -8.51 12.42
CA THR A 43 -3.05 -9.93 12.08
C THR A 43 -2.80 -10.84 13.28
N VAL A 44 -1.71 -10.63 14.02
CA VAL A 44 -1.38 -11.41 15.23
C VAL A 44 -2.45 -11.24 16.30
N THR A 45 -2.96 -10.03 16.51
CA THR A 45 -4.03 -9.78 17.48
C THR A 45 -5.32 -10.51 17.11
N ILE A 46 -5.69 -10.53 15.83
CA ILE A 46 -6.87 -11.28 15.34
C ILE A 46 -6.67 -12.79 15.56
N VAL A 47 -5.49 -13.32 15.24
CA VAL A 47 -5.17 -14.75 15.43
C VAL A 47 -5.18 -15.13 16.91
N LEU A 48 -4.58 -14.31 17.78
CA LEU A 48 -4.59 -14.53 19.22
C LEU A 48 -6.02 -14.49 19.78
N ALA A 49 -6.81 -13.48 19.41
CA ALA A 49 -8.20 -13.36 19.83
C ALA A 49 -9.05 -14.56 19.37
N ALA A 50 -8.81 -15.07 18.16
CA ALA A 50 -9.46 -16.28 17.66
C ALA A 50 -9.03 -17.53 18.46
N SER A 51 -7.74 -17.67 18.78
CA SER A 51 -7.21 -18.82 19.55
C SER A 51 -7.67 -18.85 21.00
N LEU A 52 -7.90 -17.68 21.61
CA LEU A 52 -8.37 -17.56 22.99
C LEU A 52 -9.89 -17.75 23.11
N GLY A 53 -10.62 -17.89 21.99
CA GLY A 53 -12.08 -18.04 21.97
C GLY A 53 -12.86 -16.80 22.43
N VAL A 54 -12.16 -15.70 22.72
CA VAL A 54 -12.74 -14.40 23.14
C VAL A 54 -13.34 -13.66 21.94
N LEU A 55 -13.01 -14.10 20.72
CA LEU A 55 -13.52 -13.50 19.50
C LEU A 55 -14.99 -13.86 19.27
N SER A 56 -15.88 -12.99 19.73
CA SER A 56 -17.28 -13.02 19.28
C SER A 56 -17.31 -12.81 17.76
N ARG A 57 -17.94 -13.76 17.06
CA ARG A 57 -18.10 -13.68 15.59
C ARG A 57 -18.82 -12.39 15.17
N GLU A 58 -19.76 -11.93 15.99
CA GLU A 58 -20.52 -10.69 15.74
C GLU A 58 -19.60 -9.47 15.83
N PHE A 59 -18.77 -9.39 16.87
CA PHE A 59 -17.83 -8.28 17.03
C PHE A 59 -16.80 -8.25 15.89
N PHE A 60 -16.29 -9.41 15.47
CA PHE A 60 -15.35 -9.51 14.36
C PHE A 60 -15.97 -9.01 13.05
N LEU A 61 -17.20 -9.42 12.73
CA LEU A 61 -17.91 -8.98 11.53
C LEU A 61 -18.21 -7.47 11.57
N GLN A 62 -18.67 -6.95 12.71
CA GLN A 62 -18.91 -5.52 12.89
C GLN A 62 -17.62 -4.70 12.70
N PHE A 63 -16.52 -5.14 13.32
CA PHE A 63 -15.21 -4.48 13.18
C PHE A 63 -14.72 -4.50 11.74
N LEU A 64 -14.86 -5.63 11.04
CA LEU A 64 -14.44 -5.76 9.64
C LEU A 64 -15.26 -4.87 8.71
N ILE A 65 -16.58 -4.85 8.87
CA ILE A 65 -17.48 -3.98 8.09
C ILE A 65 -17.16 -2.51 8.38
N PHE A 66 -16.99 -2.14 9.64
CA PHE A 66 -16.69 -0.76 10.02
C PHE A 66 -15.34 -0.29 9.46
N GLY A 67 -14.30 -1.11 9.59
CA GLY A 67 -12.99 -0.82 9.03
C GLY A 67 -13.02 -0.67 7.51
N TYR A 68 -13.76 -1.54 6.82
CA TYR A 68 -13.95 -1.46 5.37
C TYR A 68 -14.72 -0.21 4.95
N ALA A 69 -15.81 0.11 5.64
CA ALA A 69 -16.60 1.31 5.38
C ALA A 69 -15.77 2.59 5.59
N PHE A 70 -15.03 2.67 6.69
CA PHE A 70 -14.16 3.80 6.99
C PHE A 70 -13.09 4.00 5.92
N ALA A 71 -12.42 2.91 5.52
CA ALA A 71 -11.38 2.99 4.50
C ALA A 71 -11.93 3.33 3.10
N THR A 72 -13.15 2.85 2.78
CA THR A 72 -13.88 3.24 1.57
C THR A 72 -14.18 4.74 1.57
N VAL A 73 -14.66 5.30 2.69
CA VAL A 73 -14.94 6.74 2.82
C VAL A 73 -13.68 7.58 2.58
N ILE A 74 -12.54 7.16 3.11
CA ILE A 74 -11.26 7.83 2.85
C ILE A 74 -10.92 7.78 1.35
N SER A 75 -11.07 6.62 0.71
CA SER A 75 -10.79 6.46 -0.72
C SER A 75 -11.69 7.35 -1.59
N ILE A 76 -13.00 7.38 -1.30
CA ILE A 76 -13.95 8.26 -1.98
C ILE A 76 -13.59 9.73 -1.75
N GLY A 77 -13.22 10.09 -0.51
CA GLY A 77 -12.77 11.44 -0.18
C GLY A 77 -11.54 11.87 -1.00
N SER A 78 -10.58 10.97 -1.19
CA SER A 78 -9.40 11.22 -2.04
C SER A 78 -9.79 11.46 -3.49
N VAL A 79 -10.67 10.64 -4.06
CA VAL A 79 -11.15 10.80 -5.45
C VAL A 79 -11.92 12.11 -5.61
N LEU A 80 -12.81 12.44 -4.67
CA LEU A 80 -13.56 13.70 -4.68
C LEU A 80 -12.63 14.91 -4.58
N GLN A 81 -11.61 14.85 -3.72
CA GLN A 81 -10.63 15.92 -3.59
C GLN A 81 -9.83 16.12 -4.88
N GLU A 82 -9.51 15.03 -5.58
CA GLU A 82 -8.85 15.07 -6.89
C GLU A 82 -9.74 15.70 -7.96
N GLU A 83 -11.03 15.36 -8.01
CA GLU A 83 -12.00 15.98 -8.93
C GLU A 83 -12.15 17.48 -8.71
N ILE A 84 -12.31 17.90 -7.45
CA ILE A 84 -12.47 19.31 -7.10
C ILE A 84 -11.22 20.11 -7.49
N THR A 85 -10.03 19.53 -7.32
CA THR A 85 -8.75 20.22 -7.54
C THR A 85 -8.34 20.26 -9.01
N TYR A 86 -8.51 19.16 -9.74
CA TYR A 86 -7.95 19.00 -11.09
C TYR A 86 -9.00 18.89 -12.21
N LYS A 87 -10.31 18.75 -11.89
CA LYS A 87 -11.41 18.53 -12.85
C LYS A 87 -11.03 17.56 -13.98
N ARG A 88 -10.35 16.48 -13.60
CA ARG A 88 -9.57 15.67 -14.55
C ARG A 88 -10.43 14.65 -15.29
N TYR A 89 -11.60 14.30 -14.75
CA TYR A 89 -12.52 13.37 -15.41
C TYR A 89 -13.74 14.13 -15.93
N ASN A 90 -14.07 13.87 -17.20
CA ASN A 90 -15.15 14.55 -17.91
C ASN A 90 -16.45 13.74 -17.87
N ASP A 91 -16.40 12.46 -17.46
CA ASP A 91 -17.53 11.51 -17.48
C ASP A 91 -17.75 10.84 -16.12
N TRP A 92 -18.96 11.01 -15.57
CA TRP A 92 -19.40 10.41 -14.30
C TRP A 92 -19.33 8.87 -14.29
N GLN A 93 -19.33 8.24 -15.47
CA GLN A 93 -19.18 6.79 -15.62
C GLN A 93 -17.78 6.31 -15.23
N ASP A 94 -16.74 7.10 -15.52
CA ASP A 94 -15.37 6.78 -15.14
C ASP A 94 -15.17 6.89 -13.63
N VAL A 95 -15.79 7.89 -12.99
CA VAL A 95 -15.80 8.04 -11.53
C VAL A 95 -16.48 6.85 -10.87
N ALA A 96 -17.64 6.40 -11.36
CA ALA A 96 -18.32 5.22 -10.84
C ALA A 96 -17.47 3.94 -11.00
N ARG A 97 -16.76 3.81 -12.13
CA ARG A 97 -15.85 2.69 -12.37
C ARG A 97 -14.63 2.72 -11.45
N LEU A 98 -14.04 3.89 -11.21
CA LEU A 98 -12.96 4.11 -10.24
C LEU A 98 -13.39 3.76 -8.81
N VAL A 99 -14.57 4.21 -8.39
CA VAL A 99 -15.13 3.87 -7.07
C VAL A 99 -15.32 2.36 -6.95
N SER A 100 -15.80 1.68 -7.99
CA SER A 100 -15.91 0.21 -7.99
C SER A 100 -14.56 -0.50 -7.83
N TYR A 101 -13.48 0.06 -8.41
CA TYR A 101 -12.12 -0.43 -8.21
C TYR A 101 -11.62 -0.18 -6.78
N CYS A 102 -11.96 0.94 -6.14
CA CYS A 102 -11.58 1.20 -4.74
C CYS A 102 -12.13 0.14 -3.77
N PHE A 103 -13.34 -0.37 -4.02
CA PHE A 103 -13.90 -1.49 -3.26
C PHE A 103 -13.14 -2.78 -3.52
N LEU A 104 -12.87 -3.10 -4.78
CA LEU A 104 -12.12 -4.31 -5.17
C LEU A 104 -10.66 -4.28 -4.73
N GLU A 105 -10.06 -3.12 -4.53
CA GLU A 105 -8.67 -2.98 -4.09
C GLU A 105 -8.48 -3.43 -2.62
N HIS A 106 -9.47 -3.20 -1.77
CA HIS A 106 -9.33 -3.41 -0.34
C HIS A 106 -9.06 -4.86 0.08
N PHE A 107 -9.59 -5.84 -0.65
CA PHE A 107 -9.53 -7.25 -0.27
C PHE A 107 -8.30 -8.01 -0.81
N PRO A 108 -8.06 -8.06 -2.13
CA PRO A 108 -6.92 -8.76 -2.71
C PRO A 108 -5.65 -7.90 -2.75
N TYR A 109 -5.77 -6.62 -3.09
CA TYR A 109 -4.60 -5.78 -3.36
C TYR A 109 -3.88 -5.42 -2.07
N ARG A 110 -4.62 -5.12 -0.99
CA ARG A 110 -4.03 -4.81 0.32
C ARG A 110 -3.19 -5.97 0.86
N GLN A 111 -3.68 -7.21 0.73
CA GLN A 111 -2.95 -8.40 1.16
C GLN A 111 -1.70 -8.64 0.30
N MET A 112 -1.82 -8.51 -1.03
CA MET A 112 -0.67 -8.62 -1.93
C MET A 112 0.39 -7.56 -1.64
N HIS A 113 -0.04 -6.32 -1.39
CA HIS A 113 0.86 -5.20 -1.09
C HIS A 113 1.64 -5.45 0.22
N MET A 114 1.00 -5.99 1.25
CA MET A 114 1.67 -6.41 2.48
C MET A 114 2.73 -7.48 2.20
N VAL A 115 2.40 -8.51 1.41
CA VAL A 115 3.34 -9.58 1.04
C VAL A 115 4.54 -9.02 0.27
N TRP A 116 4.31 -8.14 -0.70
CA TRP A 116 5.40 -7.52 -1.46
C TRP A 116 6.28 -6.61 -0.60
N ARG A 117 5.69 -5.86 0.34
CA ARG A 117 6.44 -5.06 1.31
C ARG A 117 7.31 -5.93 2.21
N LEU A 118 6.78 -7.03 2.73
CA LEU A 118 7.52 -8.02 3.53
C LEU A 118 8.65 -8.67 2.71
N GLN A 119 8.39 -9.04 1.46
CA GLN A 119 9.40 -9.59 0.55
C GLN A 119 10.52 -8.59 0.25
N GLY A 120 10.19 -7.30 0.09
CA GLY A 120 11.18 -6.23 -0.08
C GLY A 120 12.02 -6.03 1.17
N LEU A 121 11.40 -6.02 2.35
CA LEU A 121 12.09 -5.94 3.65
C LEU A 121 13.06 -7.12 3.84
N TRP A 122 12.58 -8.34 3.58
CA TRP A 122 13.38 -9.55 3.70
C TRP A 122 14.56 -9.60 2.72
N GLN A 123 14.36 -9.17 1.47
CA GLN A 123 15.43 -9.10 0.47
C GLN A 123 16.52 -8.08 0.85
N TYR A 124 16.14 -6.94 1.43
CA TYR A 124 17.07 -5.95 1.94
C TYR A 124 17.99 -6.53 3.02
N PHE A 125 17.42 -7.22 4.02
CA PHE A 125 18.21 -7.87 5.08
C PHE A 125 19.10 -9.00 4.57
N ARG A 126 18.69 -9.69 3.49
CA ARG A 126 19.44 -10.80 2.89
C ARG A 126 20.51 -10.34 1.89
N GLY A 127 20.64 -9.03 1.62
CA GLY A 127 21.70 -8.45 0.78
C GLY A 127 21.58 -8.78 -0.72
N GLY A 128 20.43 -9.28 -1.18
CA GLY A 128 20.23 -9.76 -2.55
C GLY A 128 19.80 -8.64 -3.51
N PHE A 129 20.67 -7.68 -3.80
CA PHE A 129 20.38 -6.52 -4.67
C PHE A 129 20.51 -6.80 -6.18
N ALA A 130 20.33 -8.05 -6.62
CA ALA A 130 20.39 -8.36 -8.04
C ALA A 130 19.05 -7.98 -8.70
N TRP A 131 19.03 -6.84 -9.39
CA TRP A 131 17.93 -6.50 -10.30
C TRP A 131 17.79 -7.62 -11.33
N LYS A 132 16.75 -8.46 -11.17
CA LYS A 132 16.47 -9.54 -12.11
C LYS A 132 15.96 -8.91 -13.40
N SER A 133 16.80 -8.89 -14.44
CA SER A 133 16.40 -8.41 -15.76
C SER A 133 15.11 -9.10 -16.19
N PRO A 134 14.07 -8.36 -16.60
CA PRO A 134 12.85 -8.97 -17.10
C PRO A 134 13.21 -9.91 -18.24
N LYS A 135 12.86 -11.20 -18.13
CA LYS A 135 13.04 -12.16 -19.22
C LYS A 135 12.12 -11.73 -20.36
N ARG A 136 12.66 -10.98 -21.32
CA ARG A 136 11.95 -10.61 -22.54
C ARG A 136 11.67 -11.90 -23.32
N LYS A 137 10.39 -12.30 -23.40
CA LYS A 137 9.97 -13.25 -24.43
C LYS A 137 9.96 -12.49 -25.75
N GLY A 138 10.84 -12.87 -26.67
CA GLY A 138 10.83 -12.33 -28.02
C GLY A 138 9.48 -12.59 -28.68
N ILE A 139 8.99 -11.60 -29.43
CA ILE A 139 7.81 -11.77 -30.27
C ILE A 139 8.18 -12.83 -31.31
N GLN A 140 7.54 -14.00 -31.27
CA GLN A 140 7.67 -14.96 -32.36
C GLN A 140 7.11 -14.27 -33.61
N SER A 141 7.97 -14.02 -34.59
CA SER A 141 7.56 -13.60 -35.92
C SER A 141 6.66 -14.68 -36.48
N ALA A 142 5.34 -14.43 -36.47
CA ALA A 142 4.41 -15.21 -37.26
C ALA A 142 4.86 -15.06 -38.73
N GLN A 143 5.37 -16.14 -39.31
CA GLN A 143 5.62 -16.21 -40.75
C GLN A 143 4.29 -15.94 -41.44
N ALA A 144 4.20 -14.82 -42.16
CA ALA A 144 3.07 -14.54 -43.01
C ALA A 144 3.02 -15.57 -44.15
N PRO A 145 1.81 -16.03 -44.54
CA PRO A 145 1.62 -17.07 -45.57
C PRO A 145 2.07 -16.61 -46.97
#